data_AF-A0A3N6P756-F1
#
_entry.id   AF-A0A3N6P756-F1
#
_cell.length_a   1.000
_cell.length_b   1.000
_cell.length_c   1.000
_cell.angle_alpha   90.00
_cell.angle_beta   90.00
_cell.angle_gamma   90.00
#
_symmetry.space_group_name_H-M   'P 1'
#
loop_
_entity.id
_entity.type
_entity.pdbx_description
1 polymer ?
#
loop_
_entity_poly.entity_id
_entity_poly.type
_entity_poly.pdbx_seq_one_letter_code
_entity_poly.pdbx_strand_id
1 'polypeptide(L)'
;MKVAFATSDFIHIDGHFGSAKQMALYEVDDKGYETLEPLVFGGNLNQDAPKQDKLEKLHAKVEALLDCTIVYVLEIGGPAAGRLINKKVTPMKSKSPEDKITDLLDRLVETLKGSPPPWLRKALQKTSESDLEAVLEEV
;
A
#
# COMPACT_ATOMS: atom_id res chain seq x y z
N MET A 1 8.00 -3.39 -7.79
CA MET A 1 6.91 -3.70 -6.84
C MET A 1 6.15 -2.44 -6.49
N LYS A 2 4.85 -2.49 -6.24
CA LYS A 2 4.07 -1.29 -5.86
C LYS A 2 3.95 -1.12 -4.35
N VAL A 3 4.08 0.12 -3.89
CA VAL A 3 3.98 0.51 -2.48
C VAL A 3 3.05 1.70 -2.34
N ALA A 4 2.06 1.60 -1.46
CA ALA A 4 1.13 2.68 -1.15
C ALA A 4 1.44 3.32 0.20
N PHE A 5 1.23 4.63 0.32
CA PHE A 5 1.40 5.40 1.55
C PHE A 5 0.14 6.20 1.83
N ALA A 6 -0.48 6.00 3.00
CA ALA A 6 -1.58 6.85 3.45
C ALA A 6 -1.01 8.21 3.88
N THR A 7 -1.41 9.25 3.16
CA THR A 7 -0.83 10.60 3.31
C THR A 7 -1.87 11.68 3.03
N SER A 8 -1.73 12.84 3.68
CA SER A 8 -2.51 14.04 3.39
C SER A 8 -1.76 15.07 2.53
N ASP A 9 -0.43 14.99 2.46
CA ASP A 9 0.45 16.01 1.87
C ASP A 9 1.45 15.48 0.83
N PHE A 10 1.48 14.16 0.58
CA PHE A 10 2.44 13.48 -0.30
C PHE A 10 3.90 13.55 0.16
N ILE A 11 4.16 14.03 1.38
CA ILE A 11 5.49 14.13 1.97
C ILE A 11 5.62 13.14 3.12
N HIS A 12 4.61 13.06 4.00
CA HIS A 12 4.65 12.30 5.24
C HIS A 12 3.65 11.15 5.26
N ILE A 13 3.91 10.14 6.10
CA ILE A 13 3.02 9.01 6.37
C ILE A 13 2.15 9.34 7.59
N ASP A 14 1.22 10.26 7.41
CA ASP A 14 0.35 10.82 8.44
C ASP A 14 -1.10 10.26 8.40
N GLY A 15 -1.42 9.44 7.39
CA GLY A 15 -2.76 8.96 7.14
C GLY A 15 -3.14 7.72 7.93
N HIS A 16 -4.29 7.74 8.60
CA HIS A 16 -4.93 6.53 9.11
C HIS A 16 -5.63 5.80 7.95
N PHE A 17 -5.48 4.47 7.84
CA PHE A 17 -6.03 3.70 6.73
C PHE A 17 -7.53 3.95 6.50
N GLY A 18 -8.31 3.95 7.58
CA GLY A 18 -9.76 4.10 7.49
C GLY A 18 -10.22 5.46 6.95
N SER A 19 -9.65 6.54 7.46
CA SER A 19 -10.03 7.92 7.13
C SER A 19 -9.21 8.55 6.01
N ALA A 20 -8.12 7.91 5.56
CA ALA A 20 -7.30 8.41 4.47
C ALA A 20 -8.15 8.66 3.22
N LYS A 21 -8.09 9.88 2.70
CA LYS A 21 -8.80 10.29 1.48
C LYS A 21 -8.00 9.98 0.22
N GLN A 22 -6.70 9.78 0.38
CA GLN A 22 -5.80 9.46 -0.71
C GLN A 22 -4.65 8.59 -0.23
N MET A 23 -4.01 7.92 -1.17
CA MET A 23 -2.75 7.21 -0.97
C MET A 23 -1.79 7.57 -2.09
N ALA A 24 -0.57 7.94 -1.73
CA ALA A 24 0.52 8.07 -2.68
C ALA A 24 0.95 6.67 -3.11
N LEU A 25 1.16 6.47 -4.41
CA LEU A 25 1.54 5.19 -4.97
C LEU A 25 2.91 5.32 -5.64
N TYR A 26 3.77 4.35 -5.40
CA TYR A 26 5.10 4.29 -5.99
C TYR A 26 5.38 2.90 -6.54
N GLU A 27 6.04 2.85 -7.69
CA GLU A 27 6.75 1.66 -8.14
C GLU A 27 8.19 1.72 -7.62
N VAL A 28 8.67 0.63 -7.03
CA VAL A 28 9.98 0.54 -6.38
C VAL A 28 10.71 -0.71 -6.88
N ASP A 29 11.97 -0.55 -7.27
CA ASP A 29 12.87 -1.63 -7.66
C ASP A 29 14.26 -1.47 -7.02
N ASP A 30 15.22 -2.28 -7.46
CA ASP A 30 16.60 -2.23 -6.98
C ASP A 30 17.42 -1.09 -7.60
N LYS A 31 16.84 -0.25 -8.46
CA LYS A 31 17.49 0.92 -9.07
C LYS A 31 16.98 2.22 -8.47
N GLY A 32 15.69 2.28 -8.10
CA GLY A 32 15.07 3.46 -7.53
C GLY A 32 13.56 3.30 -7.34
N TYR A 33 12.84 4.41 -7.51
CA TYR A 33 11.40 4.44 -7.45
C TYR A 33 10.82 5.53 -8.35
N GLU A 34 9.59 5.31 -8.81
CA GLU A 34 8.82 6.24 -9.62
C GLU A 34 7.44 6.45 -8.98
N THR A 35 6.94 7.68 -9.05
CA THR A 35 5.59 8.02 -8.57
C THR A 35 4.55 7.57 -9.59
N LEU A 36 3.52 6.88 -9.13
CA LEU A 36 2.36 6.48 -9.92
C LEU A 36 1.16 7.39 -9.61
N GLU A 37 0.08 7.23 -10.38
CA GLU A 37 -1.16 7.97 -10.12
C GLU A 37 -1.68 7.65 -8.70
N PRO A 38 -1.94 8.67 -7.86
CA PRO A 38 -2.47 8.46 -6.52
C PRO A 38 -3.85 7.82 -6.52
N LEU A 39 -4.10 6.96 -5.52
CA LEU A 39 -5.45 6.47 -5.27
C LEU A 39 -6.22 7.52 -4.49
N VAL A 40 -7.39 7.92 -4.98
CA VAL A 40 -8.29 8.86 -4.29
C VAL A 40 -9.58 8.13 -3.92
N PHE A 41 -9.95 8.24 -2.64
CA PHE A 41 -11.12 7.55 -2.09
C PHE A 41 -12.26 8.52 -1.84
N GLY A 42 -13.42 8.22 -2.42
CA GLY A 42 -14.65 8.95 -2.20
C GLY A 42 -15.22 8.71 -0.80
N GLY A 43 -15.35 9.78 -0.02
CA GLY A 43 -16.06 9.79 1.27
C GLY A 43 -15.26 9.22 2.44
N ASN A 44 -15.41 9.86 3.60
CA ASN A 44 -14.80 9.36 4.83
C ASN A 44 -15.54 8.09 5.33
N LEU A 45 -14.81 7.21 6.02
CA LEU A 45 -15.38 6.29 7.01
C LEU A 45 -15.78 7.09 8.27
N ASN A 46 -16.68 8.07 8.13
CA ASN A 46 -17.17 8.86 9.26
C ASN A 46 -17.83 7.92 10.29
N GLN A 47 -17.60 8.15 11.58
CA GLN A 47 -18.21 7.36 12.64
C GLN A 47 -19.74 7.39 12.60
N ASP A 48 -20.35 8.39 11.97
CA ASP A 48 -21.81 8.52 11.85
C ASP A 48 -22.40 7.86 10.59
N ALA A 49 -21.56 7.37 9.67
CA ALA A 49 -22.07 6.66 8.48
C ALA A 49 -22.68 5.30 8.85
N PRO A 50 -23.70 4.82 8.12
CA PRO A 50 -24.24 3.48 8.27
C PRO A 50 -23.13 2.42 8.25
N LYS A 51 -23.32 1.35 9.03
CA LYS A 51 -22.32 0.26 9.13
C LYS A 51 -22.05 -0.40 7.77
N GLN A 52 -23.07 -0.49 6.92
CA GLN A 52 -22.96 -1.04 5.58
C GLN A 52 -22.06 -0.18 4.68
N ASP A 53 -22.31 1.13 4.61
CA ASP A 53 -21.48 2.07 3.85
C ASP A 53 -20.01 2.03 4.27
N LYS A 54 -19.74 1.90 5.58
CA LYS A 54 -18.38 1.76 6.09
C LYS A 54 -17.72 0.47 5.60
N LEU A 55 -18.46 -0.63 5.55
CA LEU A 55 -17.95 -1.91 5.10
C LEU A 55 -17.66 -1.89 3.59
N GLU A 56 -18.55 -1.31 2.80
CA GLU A 56 -18.39 -1.16 1.35
C GLU A 56 -17.19 -0.27 1.00
N LYS A 57 -17.07 0.89 1.65
CA LYS A 57 -15.89 1.77 1.50
C LYS A 57 -14.59 1.10 1.91
N LEU A 58 -14.63 0.30 2.99
CA LEU A 58 -13.47 -0.49 3.41
C LEU A 58 -13.09 -1.53 2.34
N HIS A 59 -14.08 -2.23 1.77
CA HIS A 59 -13.84 -3.20 0.71
C HIS A 59 -13.25 -2.53 -0.52
N ALA A 60 -13.85 -1.43 -1.00
CA ALA A 60 -13.34 -0.68 -2.14
C ALA A 60 -11.88 -0.23 -1.94
N LYS A 61 -11.53 0.25 -0.73
CA LYS A 61 -10.17 0.66 -0.41
C LYS A 61 -9.18 -0.51 -0.38
N VAL A 62 -9.60 -1.70 0.10
CA VAL A 62 -8.76 -2.90 0.06
C VAL A 62 -8.57 -3.39 -1.37
N GLU A 63 -9.63 -3.41 -2.18
CA GLU A 63 -9.58 -3.86 -3.57
C GLU A 63 -8.66 -2.96 -4.43
N ALA A 64 -8.67 -1.64 -4.18
CA ALA A 64 -7.77 -0.70 -4.85
C ALA A 64 -6.27 -0.89 -4.53
N LEU A 65 -5.93 -1.74 -3.53
CA LEU A 65 -4.55 -1.95 -3.07
C LEU A 65 -4.05 -3.37 -3.34
N LEU A 66 -4.80 -4.18 -4.10
CA LEU A 66 -4.44 -5.58 -4.33
C LEU A 66 -3.18 -5.77 -5.18
N ASP A 67 -2.82 -4.76 -5.98
CA ASP A 67 -1.58 -4.72 -6.74
C ASP A 67 -0.37 -4.21 -5.92
N CYS A 68 -0.60 -3.75 -4.70
CA CYS A 68 0.44 -3.28 -3.80
C CYS A 68 1.06 -4.43 -3.00
N THR A 69 2.38 -4.44 -2.89
CA THR A 69 3.08 -5.38 -2.00
C THR A 69 3.02 -4.90 -0.54
N ILE A 70 3.14 -3.58 -0.34
CA ILE A 70 3.21 -2.94 0.98
C ILE A 70 2.25 -1.74 1.02
N VAL A 71 1.59 -1.54 2.16
CA VAL A 71 0.80 -0.33 2.44
C VAL A 71 1.28 0.27 3.75
N TYR A 72 1.87 1.47 3.68
CA TYR A 72 2.27 2.23 4.86
C TYR A 72 1.15 3.14 5.35
N VAL A 73 0.96 3.17 6.66
CA VAL A 73 -0.11 3.92 7.34
C VAL A 73 0.40 4.45 8.67
N LEU A 74 -0.17 5.55 9.16
CA LEU A 74 0.02 5.94 10.55
C LEU A 74 -0.64 4.90 11.47
N GLU A 75 -1.89 4.54 11.15
CA GLU A 75 -2.69 3.62 11.94
C GLU A 75 -3.69 2.83 11.08
N ILE A 76 -3.97 1.59 11.49
CA ILE A 76 -4.90 0.69 10.81
C ILE A 76 -5.62 -0.23 11.80
N GLY A 77 -6.94 -0.35 11.65
CA GLY A 77 -7.74 -1.26 12.46
C GLY A 77 -7.54 -2.73 12.06
N GLY A 78 -7.63 -3.64 13.04
CA GLY A 78 -7.44 -5.08 12.85
C GLY A 78 -8.21 -5.72 11.68
N PRO A 79 -9.52 -5.43 11.49
CA PRO A 79 -10.28 -5.99 10.36
C PRO A 79 -9.74 -5.58 8.98
N ALA A 80 -9.23 -4.36 8.84
CA ALA A 80 -8.63 -3.89 7.60
C ALA A 80 -7.26 -4.55 7.35
N ALA A 81 -6.41 -4.59 8.39
CA ALA A 81 -5.11 -5.24 8.32
C ALA A 81 -5.22 -6.73 7.96
N GLY A 82 -6.15 -7.46 8.60
CA GLY A 82 -6.39 -8.87 8.29
C GLY A 82 -6.83 -9.11 6.85
N ARG A 83 -7.66 -8.22 6.28
CA ARG A 83 -8.08 -8.30 4.88
C ARG A 83 -6.91 -8.11 3.91
N LEU A 84 -6.05 -7.12 4.16
CA LEU A 84 -4.83 -6.89 3.37
C LEU A 84 -3.90 -8.10 3.43
N ILE A 85 -3.61 -8.60 4.63
CA ILE A 85 -2.73 -9.77 4.83
C ILE A 85 -3.28 -11.00 4.11
N ASN A 86 -4.59 -11.26 4.19
CA ASN A 86 -5.22 -12.39 3.49
C ASN A 86 -5.11 -12.26 1.96
N LYS A 87 -4.99 -11.03 1.45
CA LYS A 87 -4.78 -10.71 0.04
C LYS A 87 -3.30 -10.57 -0.33
N LYS A 88 -2.37 -10.94 0.58
CA LYS A 88 -0.91 -10.86 0.43
C LYS A 88 -0.36 -9.42 0.34
N VAL A 89 -1.13 -8.44 0.77
CA VAL A 89 -0.69 -7.05 0.92
C VAL A 89 -0.21 -6.85 2.36
N THR A 90 1.00 -6.32 2.54
CA THR A 90 1.60 -6.20 3.88
C THR A 90 1.37 -4.79 4.45
N PRO A 91 0.49 -4.60 5.45
CA PRO A 91 0.34 -3.31 6.11
C PRO A 91 1.51 -3.05 7.06
N MET A 92 2.11 -1.87 6.98
CA MET A 92 3.19 -1.44 7.87
C MET A 92 2.88 -0.08 8.49
N LYS A 93 3.11 0.04 9.79
CA LYS A 93 2.90 1.30 10.51
C LYS A 93 4.13 2.21 10.39
N SER A 94 3.91 3.50 10.17
CA SER A 94 4.95 4.51 10.43
C SER A 94 5.24 4.56 11.93
N LYS A 95 6.45 5.00 12.27
CA LYS A 95 6.86 5.18 13.67
C LYS A 95 6.35 6.51 14.21
N SER A 96 6.22 7.50 13.33
CA SER A 96 5.82 8.87 13.63
C SER A 96 5.04 9.45 12.44
N PRO A 97 4.08 10.38 12.65
CA PRO A 97 3.50 11.16 11.55
C PRO A 97 4.52 12.01 10.80
N GLU A 98 5.71 12.27 11.37
CA GLU A 98 6.82 12.99 10.72
C GLU A 98 7.67 12.09 9.81
N ASP A 99 7.40 10.79 9.73
CA ASP A 99 8.15 9.88 8.86
C ASP A 99 7.88 10.25 7.39
N LYS A 100 8.95 10.59 6.67
CA LYS A 100 8.88 10.95 5.25
C LYS A 100 8.77 9.73 4.36
N ILE A 101 7.95 9.84 3.33
CA ILE A 101 7.79 8.81 2.30
C ILE A 101 9.13 8.51 1.62
N THR A 102 9.90 9.54 1.26
CA THR A 102 11.20 9.40 0.59
C THR A 102 12.20 8.58 1.43
N ASP A 103 12.25 8.82 2.75
CA ASP A 103 13.16 8.10 3.65
C ASP A 103 12.80 6.60 3.76
N LEU A 104 11.52 6.24 3.55
CA LEU A 104 11.08 4.85 3.50
C LEU A 104 11.39 4.22 2.14
N LEU A 105 11.19 4.97 1.05
CA LEU A 105 11.50 4.52 -0.30
C LEU A 105 13.00 4.25 -0.46
N ASP A 106 13.87 5.15 -0.01
CA ASP A 106 15.32 4.98 -0.08
C ASP A 106 15.77 3.70 0.64
N ARG A 107 15.23 3.43 1.84
CA ARG A 107 15.49 2.20 2.60
C ARG A 107 14.96 0.95 1.91
N LEU A 108 13.82 1.04 1.23
CA LEU A 108 13.30 -0.08 0.44
C LEU A 108 14.21 -0.39 -0.74
N VAL A 109 14.69 0.62 -1.48
CA VAL A 109 15.65 0.44 -2.57
C VAL A 109 16.93 -0.24 -2.07
N GLU A 110 17.49 0.21 -0.94
CA GLU A 110 18.65 -0.45 -0.32
C GLU A 110 18.37 -1.91 0.06
N THR A 111 17.17 -2.18 0.60
CA THR A 111 16.74 -3.54 0.97
C THR A 111 16.63 -4.45 -0.25
N LEU A 112 16.15 -3.92 -1.37
CA LEU A 112 16.02 -4.65 -2.64
C LEU A 112 17.37 -4.91 -3.30
N LYS A 113 18.30 -3.93 -3.27
CA LYS A 113 19.69 -4.07 -3.76
C LYS A 113 20.49 -5.12 -2.98
N GLY A 114 20.24 -5.21 -1.68
CA GLY A 114 20.97 -6.10 -0.78
C GLY A 114 20.38 -7.51 -0.76
N SER A 115 19.97 -7.94 0.44
CA SER A 115 19.32 -9.22 0.65
C SER A 115 17.92 -8.97 1.22
N PRO A 116 16.88 -8.87 0.36
CA PRO A 116 15.53 -8.62 0.85
C PRO A 116 15.12 -9.74 1.82
N PRO A 117 14.39 -9.41 2.91
CA PRO A 117 13.93 -10.39 3.88
C PRO A 117 13.17 -11.54 3.21
N PRO A 118 13.14 -12.75 3.81
CA PRO A 118 12.51 -13.93 3.20
C PRO A 118 11.04 -13.69 2.78
N TRP A 119 10.29 -12.93 3.58
CA TRP A 119 8.89 -12.61 3.26
C TRP A 119 8.78 -11.70 2.03
N LEU A 120 9.67 -10.72 1.89
CA LEU A 120 9.68 -9.78 0.77
C LEU A 120 10.13 -10.48 -0.50
N ARG A 121 11.18 -11.31 -0.42
CA ARG A 121 11.62 -12.14 -1.55
C ARG A 121 10.47 -13.00 -2.11
N LYS A 122 9.68 -13.60 -1.23
CA LYS A 122 8.50 -14.41 -1.62
C LYS A 122 7.39 -13.56 -2.26
N ALA A 123 7.20 -12.32 -1.81
CA ALA A 123 6.22 -11.41 -2.40
C ALA A 123 6.63 -10.94 -3.81
N LEU A 124 7.92 -10.65 -4.00
CA LEU A 124 8.48 -10.23 -5.30
C LEU A 124 8.36 -11.34 -6.37
N GLN A 125 8.61 -12.60 -6.02
CA GLN A 125 8.48 -13.74 -6.94
C GLN A 125 7.05 -13.96 -7.45
N LYS A 126 6.04 -13.68 -6.61
CA LYS A 126 4.64 -13.80 -7.03
C LYS A 126 4.19 -12.68 -7.93
N THR A 127 4.74 -11.48 -7.74
CA THR A 127 4.45 -10.33 -8.60
C THR A 127 4.94 -10.62 -10.02
N SER A 128 6.14 -11.21 -10.15
CA SER A 128 6.62 -11.63 -11.47
C SER A 128 5.73 -12.70 -12.12
N GLU A 129 5.24 -13.70 -11.39
CA GLU A 129 4.32 -14.69 -11.98
C GLU A 129 3.01 -14.05 -12.48
N SER A 130 2.41 -13.13 -11.72
CA SER A 130 1.21 -12.41 -12.16
C SER A 130 1.45 -11.48 -13.34
N ASP A 131 2.62 -10.84 -13.41
CA ASP A 131 2.98 -9.97 -14.53
C ASP A 131 3.20 -10.80 -15.81
N LEU A 132 3.82 -11.98 -15.70
CA LEU A 132 3.96 -12.90 -16.83
C LEU A 132 2.62 -13.45 -17.34
N GLU A 133 1.68 -13.76 -16.44
CA GLU A 133 0.36 -14.28 -16.80
C GLU A 133 -0.51 -13.20 -17.49
N ALA A 134 -0.46 -11.95 -17.00
CA ALA A 134 -1.14 -10.82 -17.62
C ALA A 134 -0.64 -10.52 -19.04
N VAL A 135 0.68 -10.63 -19.28
CA VAL A 135 1.27 -10.43 -20.62
C VAL A 135 0.87 -11.54 -21.60
N LEU A 136 0.59 -12.75 -21.11
CA LEU A 136 0.16 -13.87 -21.96
C LEU A 136 -1.33 -13.81 -22.32
N GLU A 137 -2.17 -13.16 -21.52
CA GLU A 137 -3.59 -12.95 -21.84
C GLU A 137 -3.82 -11.80 -22.85
N GLU A 138 -2.83 -10.92 -23.04
CA GLU A 138 -2.89 -9.81 -24.01
C GLU A 138 -2.34 -10.15 -25.43
N VAL A 139 -1.98 -11.41 -25.72
CA VAL A 139 -1.47 -11.88 -27.02
C VAL A 139 -2.38 -12.94 -27.64
#